data_AF-A0A9P7HTK6-F1
#
_entry.id   AF-A0A9P7HTK6-F1
#
_cell.length_a   1.000
_cell.length_b   1.000
_cell.length_c   1.000
_cell.angle_alpha   90.00
_cell.angle_beta   90.00
_cell.angle_gamma   90.00
#
_symmetry.space_group_name_H-M   'P 1'
#
loop_
_entity.id
_entity.type
_entity.pdbx_description
1 polymer ?
#
loop_
_entity_poly.entity_id
_entity_poly.type
_entity_poly.pdbx_seq_one_letter_code
_entity_poly.pdbx_strand_id
1 'polypeptide(L)'
;MGILNPAPKFESIGQVIGGFDGLKATDVRIADIDGDGRADFCLVKSAGEISCSRNGGWGDKPQWQGFSTVKSIRRTVFNTAQPDKSGIILADLNEDFRSDVMYIGDHGQVSTWINNRGSGSGIVPKWRSGGQTHAGQAVTGIQDSIKFGRIYGSNRLDYIFLKEEKDHFDVVVWQNQGAGGTKLKADGNYYCDMRGTGSDDYVWIYQDGHAAKINVNIHSSPAWGHDTKIELRVPGPRNGIHLADWTGDGRCDVIVQNKATGHLTVYKNQYDKGADRISFDGGTAVGTDCNQGWGVGIFDLGMRFHDIDGDGRADALCIKKNGRITGWLNKANGLESVGQIKFSEGWDRANIRFADVEASGRADLLHVDKYTGAVDVFTNNGHKAQGGSSFSWTKRGTLYNPIDRGENMHLTNQGGKGRADLVKVDPQTNKAWTYWNRCSSTGGEDSPPTNDPGLPKTGGGSVGDDIPIIDLPGNGEDHSGEVCDRTYQTNSTDVMHKTWKDSGSADWWDK
;
A
#
# COMPACT_ATOMS: atom_id res chain seq x y z
N MET A 1 6.04 39.68 18.41
CA MET A 1 4.88 39.81 17.52
C MET A 1 4.50 38.42 17.07
N GLY A 2 3.34 37.91 17.49
CA GLY A 2 2.85 36.61 17.03
C GLY A 2 2.56 36.68 15.53
N ILE A 3 3.08 35.72 14.78
CA ILE A 3 2.78 35.58 13.36
C ILE A 3 1.28 35.24 13.29
N LEU A 4 0.46 36.24 12.94
CA LEU A 4 -0.94 36.01 12.59
C LEU A 4 -0.93 35.06 11.39
N ASN A 5 -1.35 33.81 11.58
CA ASN A 5 -1.61 32.93 10.46
C ASN A 5 -2.64 33.63 9.56
N PRO A 6 -2.30 33.95 8.30
CA PRO A 6 -3.22 34.63 7.42
C PRO A 6 -4.49 33.79 7.26
N ALA A 7 -5.64 34.47 7.19
CA ALA A 7 -6.91 33.81 6.93
C ALA A 7 -6.83 32.92 5.67
N PRO A 8 -7.56 31.78 5.61
CA PRO A 8 -7.58 30.93 4.42
C PRO A 8 -7.96 31.74 3.18
N LYS A 9 -7.22 31.54 2.09
CA LYS A 9 -7.54 32.11 0.77
C LYS A 9 -8.28 31.07 -0.06
N PHE A 10 -9.39 31.47 -0.66
CA PHE A 10 -10.15 30.64 -1.58
C PHE A 10 -9.90 31.12 -3.02
N GLU A 11 -9.52 30.20 -3.90
CA GLU A 11 -9.33 30.45 -5.33
C GLU A 11 -10.25 29.52 -6.13
N SER A 12 -10.93 30.07 -7.13
CA SER A 12 -11.74 29.26 -8.03
C SER A 12 -10.84 28.54 -9.04
N ILE A 13 -10.89 27.22 -9.05
CA ILE A 13 -10.26 26.38 -10.08
C ILE A 13 -11.18 26.10 -11.27
N GLY A 14 -12.35 26.75 -11.31
CA GLY A 14 -13.40 26.56 -12.31
C GLY A 14 -14.26 25.32 -12.07
N GLN A 15 -15.13 25.01 -13.02
CA GLN A 15 -15.95 23.80 -13.00
C GLN A 15 -15.07 22.57 -13.25
N VAL A 16 -14.91 21.72 -12.24
CA VAL A 16 -14.08 20.51 -12.31
C VAL A 16 -14.86 19.23 -12.61
N ILE A 17 -16.19 19.28 -12.53
CA ILE A 17 -17.09 18.17 -12.86
C ILE A 17 -18.18 18.71 -13.78
N GLY A 18 -18.32 18.10 -14.96
CA GLY A 18 -19.36 18.44 -15.95
C GLY A 18 -20.79 18.12 -15.45
N GLY A 19 -21.79 18.55 -16.23
CA GLY A 19 -23.20 18.32 -15.92
C GLY A 19 -23.55 16.83 -15.77
N PHE A 20 -24.55 16.55 -14.94
CA PHE A 20 -25.09 15.22 -14.68
C PHE A 20 -26.60 15.26 -14.89
N ASP A 21 -27.09 14.53 -15.90
CA ASP A 21 -28.51 14.51 -16.21
C ASP A 21 -29.29 13.68 -15.18
N GLY A 22 -30.43 14.20 -14.73
CA GLY A 22 -31.37 13.50 -13.86
C GLY A 22 -30.97 13.37 -12.38
N LEU A 23 -29.75 13.76 -11.99
CA LEU A 23 -29.30 13.75 -10.58
C LEU A 23 -29.31 15.16 -9.97
N LYS A 24 -29.56 15.24 -8.67
CA LYS A 24 -29.66 16.49 -7.91
C LYS A 24 -28.41 16.70 -7.06
N ALA A 25 -28.19 17.94 -6.61
CA ALA A 25 -27.12 18.25 -5.66
C ALA A 25 -27.19 17.38 -4.38
N THR A 26 -28.41 17.02 -3.94
CA THR A 26 -28.65 16.11 -2.79
C THR A 26 -28.17 14.68 -3.01
N ASP A 27 -27.86 14.29 -4.25
CA ASP A 27 -27.34 12.95 -4.59
C ASP A 27 -25.80 12.91 -4.51
N VAL A 28 -25.14 14.06 -4.43
CA VAL A 28 -23.67 14.17 -4.39
C VAL A 28 -23.15 13.86 -2.99
N ARG A 29 -22.06 13.09 -2.93
CA ARG A 29 -21.23 12.89 -1.75
C ARG A 29 -19.77 13.11 -2.13
N ILE A 30 -19.03 13.83 -1.30
CA ILE A 30 -17.60 14.07 -1.46
C ILE A 30 -16.91 13.33 -0.33
N ALA A 31 -16.11 12.33 -0.66
CA ALA A 31 -15.61 11.35 0.29
C ALA A 31 -14.33 10.71 -0.25
N ASP A 32 -13.37 10.38 0.62
CA ASP A 32 -12.19 9.60 0.22
C ASP A 32 -12.54 8.10 0.26
N ILE A 33 -12.70 7.47 -0.90
CA ILE A 33 -13.13 6.06 -0.98
C ILE A 33 -11.94 5.12 -1.08
N ASP A 34 -10.87 5.51 -1.78
CA ASP A 34 -9.70 4.65 -1.93
C ASP A 34 -8.64 4.82 -0.84
N GLY A 35 -8.82 5.79 0.07
CA GLY A 35 -7.98 6.03 1.24
C GLY A 35 -6.65 6.67 0.90
N ASP A 36 -6.59 7.47 -0.17
CA ASP A 36 -5.36 8.11 -0.64
C ASP A 36 -5.16 9.54 -0.13
N GLY A 37 -6.11 10.04 0.66
CA GLY A 37 -6.11 11.36 1.28
C GLY A 37 -6.72 12.44 0.39
N ARG A 38 -7.26 12.09 -0.78
CA ARG A 38 -7.96 13.00 -1.68
C ARG A 38 -9.43 12.64 -1.72
N ALA A 39 -10.26 13.68 -1.68
CA ALA A 39 -11.68 13.46 -1.81
C ALA A 39 -12.06 13.03 -3.24
N ASP A 40 -12.85 11.98 -3.32
CA ASP A 40 -13.48 11.47 -4.52
C ASP A 40 -14.88 12.06 -4.71
N PHE A 41 -15.36 11.97 -5.94
CA PHE A 41 -16.71 12.39 -6.28
C PHE A 41 -17.64 11.19 -6.36
N CYS A 42 -18.66 11.16 -5.50
CA CYS A 42 -19.62 10.07 -5.42
C CYS A 42 -21.06 10.56 -5.64
N LEU A 43 -21.89 9.67 -6.16
CA LEU A 43 -23.30 9.88 -6.47
C LEU A 43 -24.13 8.72 -5.91
N VAL A 44 -25.09 9.04 -5.06
CA VAL A 44 -26.14 8.12 -4.60
C VAL A 44 -27.23 8.08 -5.67
N LYS A 45 -27.12 7.13 -6.62
CA LYS A 45 -28.05 7.04 -7.76
C LYS A 45 -29.41 6.51 -7.37
N SER A 46 -29.45 5.62 -6.38
CA SER A 46 -30.65 5.01 -5.84
C SER A 46 -30.42 4.61 -4.39
N ALA A 47 -31.45 4.11 -3.71
CA ALA A 47 -31.33 3.57 -2.35
C ALA A 47 -30.37 2.37 -2.25
N GLY A 48 -29.91 1.79 -3.37
CA GLY A 48 -28.98 0.67 -3.36
C GLY A 48 -27.71 0.87 -4.15
N GLU A 49 -27.44 2.05 -4.71
CA GLU A 49 -26.30 2.23 -5.61
C GLU A 49 -25.57 3.55 -5.35
N ILE A 50 -24.28 3.43 -5.03
CA ILE A 50 -23.34 4.56 -5.01
C ILE A 50 -22.34 4.35 -6.14
N SER A 51 -22.22 5.36 -7.00
CA SER A 51 -21.21 5.41 -8.07
C SER A 51 -20.20 6.49 -7.80
N CYS A 52 -18.91 6.21 -8.01
CA CYS A 52 -17.85 7.19 -7.74
C CYS A 52 -16.87 7.37 -8.91
N SER A 53 -16.19 8.50 -8.87
CA SER A 53 -15.03 8.86 -9.68
C SER A 53 -13.89 9.21 -8.74
N ARG A 54 -12.78 8.49 -8.86
CA ARG A 54 -11.59 8.70 -8.07
C ARG A 54 -10.88 9.99 -8.45
N ASN A 55 -10.42 10.76 -7.49
CA ASN A 55 -9.50 11.88 -7.73
C ASN A 55 -8.03 11.41 -7.72
N GLY A 56 -7.47 11.14 -8.90
CA GLY A 56 -6.06 10.78 -9.05
C GLY A 56 -5.09 11.95 -9.18
N GLY A 57 -5.55 13.20 -9.05
CA GLY A 57 -4.71 14.38 -9.27
C GLY A 57 -3.73 14.64 -8.11
N TRP A 58 -2.55 15.17 -8.41
CA TRP A 58 -1.54 15.56 -7.41
C TRP A 58 -1.25 17.07 -7.38
N GLY A 59 -1.92 17.86 -8.21
CA GLY A 59 -1.86 19.33 -8.24
C GLY A 59 -3.20 19.97 -7.87
N ASP A 60 -3.40 21.24 -8.25
CA ASP A 60 -4.58 22.03 -7.85
C ASP A 60 -5.89 21.60 -8.51
N LYS A 61 -5.82 20.77 -9.54
CA LYS A 61 -6.99 20.26 -10.27
C LYS A 61 -7.12 18.75 -10.11
N PRO A 62 -8.34 18.24 -9.89
CA PRO A 62 -8.56 16.81 -9.83
C PRO A 62 -8.33 16.16 -11.19
N GLN A 63 -7.89 14.90 -11.17
CA GLN A 63 -7.82 14.05 -12.36
C GLN A 63 -8.75 12.86 -12.16
N TRP A 64 -9.93 12.92 -12.78
CA TRP A 64 -10.96 11.91 -12.55
C TRP A 64 -10.62 10.58 -13.20
N GLN A 65 -10.62 9.52 -12.39
CA GLN A 65 -10.37 8.15 -12.78
C GLN A 65 -11.51 7.24 -12.31
N GLY A 66 -11.60 6.03 -12.85
CA GLY A 66 -12.52 5.00 -12.37
C GLY A 66 -11.93 4.17 -11.23
N PHE A 67 -12.79 3.46 -10.50
CA PHE A 67 -12.34 2.51 -9.47
C PHE A 67 -12.03 1.12 -10.04
N SER A 68 -12.73 0.64 -11.06
CA SER A 68 -12.45 -0.67 -11.65
C SER A 68 -11.23 -0.61 -12.58
N THR A 69 -11.17 0.43 -13.40
CA THR A 69 -10.05 0.77 -14.28
C THR A 69 -9.93 2.28 -14.37
N VAL A 70 -8.76 2.80 -14.75
CA VAL A 70 -8.51 4.25 -14.87
C VAL A 70 -9.55 4.98 -15.74
N LYS A 71 -10.09 4.35 -16.78
CA LYS A 71 -11.06 4.96 -17.73
C LYS A 71 -12.52 4.86 -17.27
N SER A 72 -12.82 4.03 -16.28
CA SER A 72 -14.19 3.67 -15.88
C SER A 72 -14.80 4.65 -14.85
N ILE A 73 -14.88 5.94 -15.20
CA ILE A 73 -15.41 6.97 -14.29
C ILE A 73 -16.91 6.76 -14.00
N ARG A 74 -17.37 7.21 -12.82
CA ARG A 74 -18.78 7.21 -12.38
C ARG A 74 -19.43 5.82 -12.39
N ARG A 75 -18.66 4.81 -11.98
CA ARG A 75 -19.13 3.42 -11.86
C ARG A 75 -19.45 3.08 -10.43
N THR A 76 -20.32 2.09 -10.27
CA THR A 76 -20.78 1.58 -8.99
C THR A 76 -19.60 1.10 -8.16
N VAL A 77 -19.50 1.62 -6.93
CA VAL A 77 -18.55 1.14 -5.93
C VAL A 77 -19.25 0.42 -4.79
N PHE A 78 -20.53 0.73 -4.53
CA PHE A 78 -21.35 0.11 -3.49
C PHE A 78 -22.75 -0.21 -4.04
N ASN A 79 -23.24 -1.41 -3.77
CA ASN A 79 -24.48 -1.95 -4.35
C ASN A 79 -25.37 -2.70 -3.34
N THR A 80 -25.50 -2.22 -2.09
CA THR A 80 -26.40 -2.82 -1.09
C THR A 80 -27.64 -1.97 -0.90
N ALA A 81 -28.82 -2.57 -1.11
CA ALA A 81 -30.12 -1.90 -0.99
C ALA A 81 -30.39 -1.40 0.43
N GLN A 82 -30.78 -0.13 0.52
CA GLN A 82 -31.32 0.54 1.70
C GLN A 82 -32.81 0.86 1.49
N PRO A 83 -33.56 1.18 2.56
CA PRO A 83 -34.96 1.58 2.45
C PRO A 83 -35.17 2.83 1.57
N ASP A 84 -34.25 3.80 1.64
CA ASP A 84 -34.30 5.05 0.88
C ASP A 84 -32.88 5.58 0.63
N LYS A 85 -32.77 6.61 -0.21
CA LYS A 85 -31.48 7.24 -0.53
C LYS A 85 -31.10 8.42 0.36
N SER A 86 -32.05 9.06 1.07
CA SER A 86 -31.79 10.25 1.88
C SER A 86 -30.97 9.91 3.12
N GLY A 87 -31.17 8.72 3.68
CA GLY A 87 -30.39 8.23 4.83
C GLY A 87 -28.94 7.87 4.52
N ILE A 88 -28.53 7.80 3.25
CA ILE A 88 -27.18 7.37 2.86
C ILE A 88 -26.18 8.53 3.02
N ILE A 89 -25.18 8.33 3.87
CA ILE A 89 -24.04 9.24 4.05
C ILE A 89 -22.72 8.48 3.86
N LEU A 90 -21.67 9.23 3.52
CA LEU A 90 -20.30 8.74 3.44
C LEU A 90 -19.45 9.47 4.45
N ALA A 91 -18.79 8.74 5.34
CA ALA A 91 -17.86 9.34 6.30
C ALA A 91 -16.92 8.29 6.89
N ASP A 92 -15.71 8.70 7.26
CA ASP A 92 -14.74 7.84 7.96
C ASP A 92 -15.13 7.70 9.44
N LEU A 93 -15.72 6.56 9.80
CA LEU A 93 -16.22 6.31 11.16
C LEU A 93 -15.14 5.70 12.07
N ASN A 94 -14.22 4.92 11.49
CA ASN A 94 -13.19 4.15 12.21
C ASN A 94 -11.79 4.77 12.14
N GLU A 95 -11.61 5.95 11.57
CA GLU A 95 -10.33 6.67 11.42
C GLU A 95 -9.27 5.91 10.59
N ASP A 96 -9.69 5.17 9.58
CA ASP A 96 -8.77 4.51 8.67
C ASP A 96 -8.46 5.33 7.40
N PHE A 97 -9.00 6.56 7.32
CA PHE A 97 -8.95 7.48 6.19
C PHE A 97 -9.73 7.01 4.94
N ARG A 98 -10.52 5.95 5.06
CA ARG A 98 -11.48 5.52 4.04
C ARG A 98 -12.88 5.84 4.53
N SER A 99 -13.67 6.45 3.66
CA SER A 99 -15.05 6.78 4.00
C SER A 99 -15.91 5.53 3.95
N ASP A 100 -16.60 5.27 5.05
CA ASP A 100 -17.57 4.19 5.18
C ASP A 100 -18.93 4.60 4.60
N VAL A 101 -19.71 3.60 4.20
CA VAL A 101 -21.13 3.83 3.90
C VAL A 101 -21.93 3.69 5.18
N MET A 102 -22.73 4.68 5.49
CA MET A 102 -23.69 4.61 6.59
C MET A 102 -25.10 4.90 6.08
N TYR A 103 -26.08 4.18 6.62
CA TYR A 103 -27.49 4.45 6.42
C TYR A 103 -28.13 4.83 7.76
N ILE A 104 -28.64 6.05 7.86
CA ILE A 104 -29.42 6.55 8.99
C ILE A 104 -30.89 6.18 8.74
N GLY A 105 -31.48 5.39 9.64
CA GLY A 105 -32.89 5.02 9.60
C GLY A 105 -33.81 6.06 10.22
N ASP A 106 -35.12 5.79 10.14
CA ASP A 106 -36.18 6.69 10.62
C ASP A 106 -36.11 6.99 12.14
N HIS A 107 -35.60 6.03 12.93
CA HIS A 107 -35.36 6.19 14.36
C HIS A 107 -33.93 6.73 14.66
N GLY A 108 -33.20 7.19 13.66
CA GLY A 108 -31.81 7.63 13.81
C GLY A 108 -30.83 6.51 14.11
N GLN A 109 -31.24 5.25 13.99
CA GLN A 109 -30.34 4.10 14.03
C GLN A 109 -29.44 4.08 12.81
N VAL A 110 -28.22 3.56 12.94
CA VAL A 110 -27.24 3.59 11.86
C VAL A 110 -26.75 2.18 11.55
N SER A 111 -26.92 1.79 10.29
CA SER A 111 -26.26 0.62 9.70
C SER A 111 -25.00 1.06 8.97
N THR A 112 -23.88 0.36 9.17
CA THR A 112 -22.59 0.75 8.60
C THR A 112 -22.00 -0.37 7.75
N TRP A 113 -21.36 0.00 6.64
CA TRP A 113 -20.50 -0.86 5.84
C TRP A 113 -19.10 -0.25 5.81
N ILE A 114 -18.16 -0.97 6.42
CA ILE A 114 -16.77 -0.56 6.56
C ILE A 114 -16.04 -0.69 5.23
N ASN A 115 -15.32 0.36 4.83
CA ASN A 115 -14.55 0.45 3.60
C ASN A 115 -13.14 -0.16 3.78
N ASN A 116 -12.97 -1.42 3.40
CA ASN A 116 -11.65 -2.04 3.44
C ASN A 116 -10.96 -2.08 2.07
N ARG A 117 -9.61 -2.02 2.07
CA ARG A 117 -8.82 -2.49 0.92
C ARG A 117 -9.14 -3.96 0.63
N GLY A 118 -9.47 -4.23 -0.63
CA GLY A 118 -9.80 -5.57 -1.15
C GLY A 118 -8.64 -6.26 -1.87
N SER A 119 -8.98 -7.37 -2.53
CA SER A 119 -8.10 -8.15 -3.42
C SER A 119 -8.73 -8.23 -4.81
N GLY A 120 -7.95 -8.63 -5.80
CA GLY A 120 -8.30 -8.67 -7.22
C GLY A 120 -8.14 -7.33 -7.94
N SER A 121 -8.33 -7.37 -9.26
CA SER A 121 -8.20 -6.23 -10.15
C SER A 121 -9.18 -5.09 -9.83
N GLY A 122 -8.72 -3.87 -10.07
CA GLY A 122 -9.41 -2.64 -9.69
C GLY A 122 -9.19 -2.31 -8.21
N ILE A 123 -9.65 -1.12 -7.83
CA ILE A 123 -9.55 -0.58 -6.47
C ILE A 123 -10.92 -0.34 -5.84
N VAL A 124 -11.98 -0.93 -6.40
CA VAL A 124 -13.29 -0.95 -5.72
C VAL A 124 -13.10 -1.51 -4.30
N PRO A 125 -13.61 -0.82 -3.27
CA PRO A 125 -13.53 -1.30 -1.90
C PRO A 125 -14.13 -2.68 -1.68
N LYS A 126 -13.60 -3.38 -0.68
CA LYS A 126 -14.29 -4.52 -0.08
C LYS A 126 -15.16 -4.00 1.06
N TRP A 127 -16.44 -3.84 0.79
CA TRP A 127 -17.41 -3.45 1.82
C TRP A 127 -17.68 -4.59 2.79
N ARG A 128 -17.53 -4.32 4.08
CA ARG A 128 -17.85 -5.28 5.15
C ARG A 128 -18.99 -4.71 6.00
N SER A 129 -20.10 -5.43 6.10
CA SER A 129 -21.18 -5.02 7.00
C SER A 129 -20.66 -4.99 8.45
N GLY A 130 -20.81 -3.84 9.09
CA GLY A 130 -20.66 -3.65 10.54
C GLY A 130 -21.97 -3.89 11.29
N GLY A 131 -23.06 -4.19 10.59
CA GLY A 131 -24.40 -4.27 11.16
C GLY A 131 -24.91 -2.91 11.61
N GLN A 132 -25.80 -2.92 12.60
CA GLN A 132 -26.28 -1.71 13.26
C GLN A 132 -25.23 -1.23 14.28
N THR A 133 -24.56 -0.13 13.98
CA THR A 133 -23.52 0.47 14.83
C THR A 133 -24.10 1.45 15.85
N HIS A 134 -25.29 1.99 15.58
CA HIS A 134 -26.00 2.90 16.47
C HIS A 134 -27.43 2.43 16.65
N ALA A 135 -27.87 2.30 17.90
CA ALA A 135 -29.22 1.82 18.25
C ALA A 135 -30.34 2.77 17.79
N GLY A 136 -30.02 4.07 17.64
CA GLY A 136 -31.00 5.12 17.38
C GLY A 136 -31.66 5.63 18.65
N GLN A 137 -32.77 6.34 18.47
CA GLN A 137 -33.56 6.97 19.53
C GLN A 137 -34.96 6.35 19.61
N ALA A 138 -35.63 6.54 20.74
CA ALA A 138 -37.00 6.06 20.95
C ALA A 138 -38.07 6.95 20.28
N VAL A 139 -37.74 7.57 19.14
CA VAL A 139 -38.60 8.47 18.35
C VAL A 139 -38.44 8.17 16.85
N THR A 140 -39.43 8.52 16.03
CA THR A 140 -39.49 8.30 14.56
C THR A 140 -39.37 9.62 13.81
N GLY A 141 -39.10 9.58 12.50
CA GLY A 141 -39.04 10.77 11.65
C GLY A 141 -37.82 11.65 11.91
N ILE A 142 -36.78 11.12 12.54
CA ILE A 142 -35.60 11.90 12.97
C ILE A 142 -34.36 11.68 12.09
N GLN A 143 -34.50 11.03 10.92
CA GLN A 143 -33.39 10.77 9.99
C GLN A 143 -32.58 12.04 9.71
N ASP A 144 -33.26 13.16 9.37
CA ASP A 144 -32.61 14.44 9.07
C ASP A 144 -32.08 15.17 10.32
N SER A 145 -32.48 14.76 11.52
CA SER A 145 -32.01 15.33 12.79
C SER A 145 -30.71 14.69 13.28
N ILE A 146 -30.26 13.60 12.66
CA ILE A 146 -28.97 12.97 12.96
C ILE A 146 -27.85 13.61 12.15
N LYS A 147 -26.74 13.92 12.83
CA LYS A 147 -25.50 14.44 12.26
C LYS A 147 -24.30 13.69 12.81
N PHE A 148 -23.20 13.79 12.08
CA PHE A 148 -21.90 13.30 12.52
C PHE A 148 -20.90 14.45 12.49
N GLY A 149 -20.11 14.60 13.54
CA GLY A 149 -19.15 15.70 13.66
C GLY A 149 -18.15 15.47 14.80
N ARG A 150 -17.10 16.29 14.85
CA ARG A 150 -16.03 16.20 15.86
C ARG A 150 -16.33 17.13 17.03
N ILE A 151 -17.29 16.78 17.88
CA ILE A 151 -17.72 17.65 19.00
C ILE A 151 -16.76 17.52 20.19
N TYR A 152 -16.31 16.30 20.49
CA TYR A 152 -15.42 16.05 21.63
C TYR A 152 -13.95 16.38 21.35
N GLY A 153 -13.64 17.04 20.22
CA GLY A 153 -12.27 17.40 19.83
C GLY A 153 -11.38 16.19 19.50
N SER A 154 -11.94 14.99 19.46
CA SER A 154 -11.28 13.83 18.87
C SER A 154 -11.25 13.95 17.34
N ASN A 155 -10.40 13.19 16.66
CA ASN A 155 -10.43 13.11 15.20
C ASN A 155 -11.59 12.21 14.69
N ARG A 156 -12.37 11.63 15.60
CA ARG A 156 -13.48 10.71 15.32
C ARG A 156 -14.79 11.45 15.13
N LEU A 157 -15.65 10.88 14.30
CA LEU A 157 -17.02 11.33 14.15
C LEU A 157 -17.87 10.86 15.34
N ASP A 158 -18.41 11.82 16.07
CA ASP A 158 -19.38 11.63 17.14
C ASP A 158 -20.81 11.62 16.55
N TYR A 159 -21.69 10.83 17.15
CA TYR A 159 -23.11 10.77 16.76
C TYR A 159 -23.87 11.91 17.47
N ILE A 160 -24.58 12.72 16.69
CA ILE A 160 -25.26 13.92 17.15
C ILE A 160 -26.75 13.81 16.80
N PHE A 161 -27.61 13.95 17.80
CA PHE A 161 -29.04 14.13 17.62
C PHE A 161 -29.40 15.60 17.91
N LEU A 162 -29.89 16.29 16.87
CA LEU A 162 -30.49 17.61 17.00
C LEU A 162 -31.96 17.44 17.40
N LYS A 163 -32.22 17.44 18.70
CA LYS A 163 -33.57 17.29 19.22
C LYS A 163 -34.28 18.63 19.15
N GLU A 164 -35.27 18.72 18.26
CA GLU A 164 -36.09 19.93 18.11
C GLU A 164 -36.94 20.17 19.36
N GLU A 165 -36.79 21.36 19.93
CA GLU A 165 -37.66 21.91 20.97
C GLU A 165 -38.43 23.10 20.38
N LYS A 166 -39.34 23.69 21.17
CA LYS A 166 -40.24 24.75 20.68
C LYS A 166 -39.53 25.94 20.02
N ASP A 167 -38.37 26.34 20.54
CA ASP A 167 -37.64 27.55 20.15
C ASP A 167 -36.11 27.35 20.01
N HIS A 168 -35.63 26.11 20.18
CA HIS A 168 -34.21 25.77 20.08
C HIS A 168 -34.02 24.30 19.71
N PHE A 169 -32.77 23.89 19.53
CA PHE A 169 -32.39 22.48 19.42
C PHE A 169 -31.53 22.10 20.61
N ASP A 170 -31.91 21.01 21.28
CA ASP A 170 -31.01 20.30 22.17
C ASP A 170 -30.01 19.50 21.33
N VAL A 171 -28.71 19.70 21.56
CA VAL A 171 -27.65 18.97 20.87
C VAL A 171 -27.21 17.81 21.75
N VAL A 172 -27.80 16.63 21.53
CA VAL A 172 -27.48 15.41 22.27
C VAL A 172 -26.37 14.66 21.54
N VAL A 173 -25.24 14.41 22.21
CA VAL A 173 -24.04 13.88 21.57
C VAL A 173 -23.52 12.64 22.26
N TRP A 174 -23.23 11.61 21.46
CA TRP A 174 -22.56 10.38 21.88
C TRP A 174 -21.14 10.40 21.34
N GLN A 175 -20.18 10.43 22.26
CA GLN A 175 -18.76 10.41 21.91
C GLN A 175 -18.39 9.07 21.27
N ASN A 176 -17.71 9.12 20.13
CA ASN A 176 -17.05 7.96 19.58
C ASN A 176 -15.79 7.66 20.42
N GLN A 177 -15.78 6.53 21.12
CA GLN A 177 -14.66 6.09 21.98
C GLN A 177 -13.53 5.42 21.19
N GLY A 178 -13.72 5.15 19.89
CA GLY A 178 -12.74 4.56 19.00
C GLY A 178 -12.48 3.09 19.30
N ALA A 179 -13.46 2.25 18.98
CA ALA A 179 -13.31 0.81 18.95
C ALA A 179 -13.46 0.30 17.51
N GLY A 180 -12.67 -0.71 17.15
CA GLY A 180 -12.65 -1.28 15.79
C GLY A 180 -11.25 -1.23 15.16
N GLY A 181 -11.06 -1.99 14.08
CA GLY A 181 -9.80 -2.01 13.34
C GLY A 181 -9.69 -0.80 12.42
N THR A 182 -8.59 -0.06 12.53
CA THR A 182 -8.25 1.09 11.67
C THR A 182 -7.20 0.73 10.60
N LYS A 183 -6.75 -0.52 10.61
CA LYS A 183 -5.71 -1.09 9.75
C LYS A 183 -6.04 -2.54 9.44
N LEU A 184 -5.55 -3.01 8.31
CA LEU A 184 -5.65 -4.41 7.91
C LEU A 184 -4.43 -5.20 8.36
N LYS A 185 -4.58 -6.53 8.51
CA LYS A 185 -3.51 -7.41 9.01
C LYS A 185 -2.22 -7.25 8.17
N ALA A 186 -2.33 -7.12 6.85
CA ALA A 186 -1.17 -6.99 5.97
C ALA A 186 -0.49 -5.61 5.98
N ASP A 187 -1.09 -4.57 6.56
CA ASP A 187 -0.53 -3.22 6.49
C ASP A 187 0.79 -3.07 7.27
N GLY A 188 1.07 -4.00 8.18
CA GLY A 188 2.30 -4.05 8.96
C GLY A 188 3.44 -4.84 8.33
N ASN A 189 3.29 -5.32 7.09
CA ASN A 189 4.28 -6.19 6.45
C ASN A 189 5.51 -5.43 5.96
N TYR A 190 6.68 -5.83 6.47
CA TYR A 190 7.99 -5.42 6.00
C TYR A 190 8.81 -6.66 5.63
N TYR A 191 9.70 -6.49 4.66
CA TYR A 191 10.61 -7.52 4.20
C TYR A 191 12.01 -6.91 4.10
N CYS A 192 13.00 -7.57 4.70
CA CYS A 192 14.39 -7.14 4.67
C CYS A 192 15.29 -8.24 5.23
N ASP A 193 16.52 -8.38 4.75
CA ASP A 193 17.50 -9.29 5.34
C ASP A 193 17.97 -8.78 6.70
N MET A 194 17.30 -9.19 7.78
CA MET A 194 17.61 -8.71 9.13
C MET A 194 18.82 -9.42 9.73
N ARG A 195 19.30 -10.52 9.11
CA ARG A 195 20.33 -11.39 9.67
C ARG A 195 21.60 -11.47 8.83
N GLY A 196 21.61 -10.89 7.63
CA GLY A 196 22.74 -10.93 6.71
C GLY A 196 22.88 -12.31 6.07
N THR A 197 21.75 -12.93 5.73
CA THR A 197 21.68 -14.24 5.09
C THR A 197 21.71 -14.18 3.57
N GLY A 198 21.59 -12.99 3.00
CA GLY A 198 21.36 -12.72 1.58
C GLY A 198 19.90 -12.82 1.17
N SER A 199 18.97 -13.07 2.10
CA SER A 199 17.55 -13.29 1.86
C SER A 199 16.68 -12.45 2.78
N ASP A 200 15.58 -11.91 2.24
CA ASP A 200 14.66 -11.11 3.04
C ASP A 200 13.94 -11.98 4.10
N ASP A 201 14.02 -11.53 5.35
CA ASP A 201 13.19 -11.97 6.46
C ASP A 201 11.88 -11.14 6.48
N TYR A 202 10.85 -11.66 7.14
CA TYR A 202 9.57 -10.99 7.32
C TYR A 202 9.45 -10.37 8.70
N VAL A 203 9.26 -9.05 8.75
CA VAL A 203 9.07 -8.30 9.99
C VAL A 203 7.67 -7.70 9.98
N TRP A 204 6.93 -7.88 11.08
CA TRP A 204 5.64 -7.21 11.22
C TRP A 204 5.69 -6.09 12.26
N ILE A 205 5.41 -4.87 11.80
CA ILE A 205 5.55 -3.64 12.58
C ILE A 205 4.16 -3.08 12.89
N TYR A 206 3.91 -2.76 14.16
CA TYR A 206 2.69 -2.06 14.59
C TYR A 206 2.72 -0.59 14.19
N GLN A 207 1.53 0.03 14.13
CA GLN A 207 1.40 1.44 13.75
C GLN A 207 2.18 2.39 14.67
N ASP A 208 2.37 2.04 15.95
CA ASP A 208 3.08 2.84 16.95
C ASP A 208 4.62 2.67 16.92
N GLY A 209 5.13 1.78 16.08
CA GLY A 209 6.57 1.62 15.82
C GLY A 209 7.30 0.54 16.61
N HIS A 210 6.58 -0.41 17.22
CA HIS A 210 7.20 -1.64 17.72
C HIS A 210 6.99 -2.84 16.77
N ALA A 211 7.92 -3.79 16.75
CA ALA A 211 7.71 -5.06 16.06
C ALA A 211 7.03 -6.07 16.98
N ALA A 212 6.06 -6.81 16.46
CA ALA A 212 5.44 -7.91 17.21
C ALA A 212 6.39 -9.12 17.27
N LYS A 213 6.88 -9.52 16.09
CA LYS A 213 7.63 -10.74 15.79
C LYS A 213 8.37 -10.58 14.46
N ILE A 214 9.30 -11.50 14.24
CA ILE A 214 9.96 -11.74 12.95
C ILE A 214 9.73 -13.20 12.55
N ASN A 215 9.58 -13.44 11.25
CA ASN A 215 9.74 -14.76 10.66
C ASN A 215 10.97 -14.73 9.78
N VAL A 216 11.88 -15.66 10.01
CA VAL A 216 13.16 -15.64 9.34
C VAL A 216 13.21 -16.64 8.19
N ASN A 217 13.80 -16.22 7.08
CA ASN A 217 13.92 -17.04 5.89
C ASN A 217 15.00 -18.11 6.09
N ILE A 218 14.59 -19.38 6.05
CA ILE A 218 15.48 -20.52 6.23
C ILE A 218 15.73 -21.28 4.92
N HIS A 219 15.34 -20.70 3.78
CA HIS A 219 15.44 -21.31 2.45
C HIS A 219 14.79 -22.69 2.34
N SER A 220 13.74 -22.94 3.13
CA SER A 220 13.05 -24.23 3.20
C SER A 220 11.55 -24.07 2.96
N SER A 221 11.19 -23.49 1.81
CA SER A 221 9.79 -23.25 1.43
C SER A 221 8.94 -24.54 1.55
N PRO A 222 7.76 -24.52 2.19
CA PRO A 222 7.05 -23.35 2.71
C PRO A 222 7.43 -22.88 4.13
N ALA A 223 8.34 -23.56 4.82
CA ALA A 223 8.67 -23.31 6.21
C ALA A 223 9.50 -22.03 6.43
N TRP A 224 9.21 -21.36 7.55
CA TRP A 224 9.94 -20.20 8.05
C TRP A 224 10.52 -20.53 9.43
N GLY A 225 11.60 -19.86 9.82
CA GLY A 225 12.09 -19.91 11.19
C GLY A 225 11.30 -18.96 12.09
N HIS A 226 11.03 -19.38 13.31
CA HIS A 226 10.16 -18.64 14.26
C HIS A 226 10.83 -18.36 15.62
N ASP A 227 12.04 -18.88 15.84
CA ASP A 227 12.72 -18.81 17.13
C ASP A 227 13.47 -17.48 17.35
N THR A 228 13.88 -16.83 16.25
CA THR A 228 14.59 -15.55 16.30
C THR A 228 13.76 -14.48 16.98
N LYS A 229 14.35 -13.81 17.96
CA LYS A 229 13.72 -12.70 18.70
C LYS A 229 14.06 -11.36 18.07
N ILE A 230 13.11 -10.43 18.07
CA ILE A 230 13.33 -9.04 17.66
C ILE A 230 12.89 -8.07 18.76
N GLU A 231 13.77 -7.16 19.15
CA GLU A 231 13.53 -6.10 20.13
C GLU A 231 13.49 -4.74 19.40
N LEU A 232 12.40 -4.45 18.71
CA LEU A 232 12.21 -3.18 17.99
C LEU A 232 11.16 -2.32 18.69
N ARG A 233 11.56 -1.11 19.10
CA ARG A 233 10.65 -0.04 19.51
C ARG A 233 11.23 1.33 19.17
N VAL A 234 10.62 2.00 18.20
CA VAL A 234 11.02 3.34 17.73
C VAL A 234 9.80 4.26 17.65
N PRO A 235 9.97 5.59 17.52
CA PRO A 235 8.85 6.50 17.34
C PRO A 235 8.04 6.19 16.06
N GLY A 236 6.75 5.91 16.20
CA GLY A 236 5.80 5.84 15.09
C GLY A 236 5.38 7.22 14.54
N PRO A 237 4.50 7.26 13.52
CA PRO A 237 3.79 6.13 12.95
C PRO A 237 4.65 5.27 12.02
N ARG A 238 4.24 4.01 11.83
CA ARG A 238 4.90 3.03 10.94
C ARG A 238 5.24 3.54 9.54
N ASN A 239 4.45 4.44 8.96
CA ASN A 239 4.73 5.05 7.66
C ASN A 239 6.09 5.77 7.59
N GLY A 240 6.63 6.23 8.73
CA GLY A 240 7.96 6.84 8.81
C GLY A 240 9.08 5.85 9.13
N ILE A 241 8.80 4.54 9.17
CA ILE A 241 9.77 3.50 9.50
C ILE A 241 10.11 2.74 8.22
N HIS A 242 11.42 2.58 7.97
CA HIS A 242 11.96 1.86 6.84
C HIS A 242 12.99 0.84 7.32
N LEU A 243 13.08 -0.30 6.63
CA LEU A 243 14.13 -1.29 6.82
C LEU A 243 15.02 -1.28 5.58
N ALA A 244 16.32 -1.04 5.75
CA ALA A 244 17.30 -1.09 4.67
C ALA A 244 18.72 -1.17 5.26
N ASP A 245 19.68 -1.75 4.55
CA ASP A 245 21.08 -1.81 4.99
C ASP A 245 21.73 -0.42 4.89
N TRP A 246 21.75 0.33 5.99
CA TRP A 246 22.34 1.67 6.02
C TRP A 246 23.86 1.60 6.23
N THR A 247 24.33 0.57 6.92
CA THR A 247 25.74 0.43 7.30
C THR A 247 26.62 -0.28 6.29
N GLY A 248 26.03 -0.95 5.29
CA GLY A 248 26.70 -1.77 4.29
C GLY A 248 27.25 -3.08 4.88
N ASP A 249 26.66 -3.58 5.95
CA ASP A 249 27.11 -4.79 6.64
C ASP A 249 26.33 -6.05 6.24
N GLY A 250 25.44 -5.92 5.25
CA GLY A 250 24.56 -6.95 4.73
C GLY A 250 23.27 -7.11 5.53
N ARG A 251 23.06 -6.36 6.63
CA ARG A 251 21.88 -6.46 7.48
C ARG A 251 21.08 -5.18 7.40
N CYS A 252 19.76 -5.34 7.34
CA CYS A 252 18.89 -4.18 7.38
C CYS A 252 18.88 -3.51 8.75
N ASP A 253 19.10 -2.20 8.72
CA ASP A 253 18.94 -1.26 9.82
C ASP A 253 17.52 -0.69 9.84
N VAL A 254 17.16 -0.04 10.95
CA VAL A 254 15.87 0.66 11.06
C VAL A 254 16.09 2.16 10.89
N ILE A 255 15.43 2.74 9.90
CA ILE A 255 15.53 4.16 9.57
C ILE A 255 14.18 4.82 9.88
N VAL A 256 14.19 5.81 10.77
CA VAL A 256 12.99 6.56 11.18
C VAL A 256 13.04 7.98 10.62
N GLN A 257 12.08 8.33 9.78
CA GLN A 257 11.93 9.64 9.17
C GLN A 257 11.09 10.57 10.03
N ASN A 258 11.58 11.80 10.25
CA ASN A 258 10.76 12.90 10.70
C ASN A 258 9.86 13.41 9.54
N LYS A 259 8.54 13.38 9.74
CA LYS A 259 7.56 13.76 8.70
C LYS A 259 7.77 15.17 8.13
N ALA A 260 8.11 16.13 8.98
CA ALA A 260 8.13 17.54 8.61
C ALA A 260 9.46 17.96 7.99
N THR A 261 10.58 17.52 8.58
CA THR A 261 11.92 17.95 8.15
C THR A 261 12.57 16.98 7.18
N GLY A 262 12.22 15.70 7.21
CA GLY A 262 12.92 14.63 6.49
C GLY A 262 14.13 14.07 7.23
N HIS A 263 14.57 14.70 8.33
CA HIS A 263 15.68 14.20 9.15
C HIS A 263 15.43 12.77 9.62
N LEU A 264 16.51 12.02 9.75
CA LEU A 264 16.49 10.60 10.05
C LEU A 264 17.03 10.33 11.44
N THR A 265 16.52 9.27 12.07
CA THR A 265 17.22 8.55 13.14
C THR A 265 17.45 7.13 12.67
N VAL A 266 18.71 6.72 12.58
CA VAL A 266 19.12 5.39 12.11
C VAL A 266 19.51 4.53 13.30
N TYR A 267 18.81 3.44 13.51
CA TYR A 267 19.06 2.45 14.56
C TYR A 267 19.75 1.24 13.93
N LYS A 268 21.01 1.03 14.31
CA LYS A 268 21.85 0.01 13.68
C LYS A 268 21.52 -1.38 14.19
N ASN A 269 21.44 -2.34 13.30
CA ASN A 269 21.15 -3.73 13.62
C ASN A 269 22.36 -4.41 14.30
N GLN A 270 22.11 -4.98 15.48
CA GLN A 270 23.09 -5.66 16.32
C GLN A 270 22.79 -7.16 16.45
N TYR A 271 22.26 -7.79 15.38
CA TYR A 271 21.93 -9.21 15.37
C TYR A 271 23.06 -10.06 15.97
N ASP A 272 22.73 -10.77 17.05
CA ASP A 272 23.58 -11.70 17.75
C ASP A 272 23.19 -13.12 17.37
N LYS A 273 24.04 -13.76 16.55
CA LYS A 273 23.84 -15.13 16.08
C LYS A 273 23.89 -16.17 17.22
N GLY A 274 24.64 -15.91 18.29
CA GLY A 274 24.76 -16.83 19.42
C GLY A 274 23.50 -16.84 20.29
N ALA A 275 22.86 -15.68 20.44
CA ALA A 275 21.61 -15.53 21.18
C ALA A 275 20.34 -15.67 20.31
N ASP A 276 20.49 -15.76 18.98
CA ASP A 276 19.41 -15.71 17.98
C ASP A 276 18.46 -14.52 18.22
N ARG A 277 19.05 -13.33 18.36
CA ARG A 277 18.35 -12.12 18.77
C ARG A 277 18.78 -10.91 17.97
N ILE A 278 17.80 -10.20 17.42
CA ILE A 278 17.94 -8.91 16.76
C ILE A 278 17.61 -7.81 17.77
N SER A 279 18.59 -6.96 18.04
CA SER A 279 18.49 -5.73 18.82
C SER A 279 19.06 -4.56 18.04
N PHE A 280 18.79 -3.34 18.48
CA PHE A 280 19.27 -2.12 17.82
C PHE A 280 20.01 -1.20 18.79
N ASP A 281 20.91 -0.37 18.27
CA ASP A 281 21.59 0.65 19.04
C ASP A 281 20.66 1.81 19.47
N GLY A 282 21.23 2.84 20.12
CA GLY A 282 20.46 3.99 20.61
C GLY A 282 19.96 4.96 19.52
N GLY A 283 20.23 4.70 18.24
CA GLY A 283 19.89 5.58 17.14
C GLY A 283 20.92 6.70 16.92
N THR A 284 21.20 7.01 15.65
CA THR A 284 22.06 8.12 15.22
C THR A 284 21.26 9.09 14.38
N ALA A 285 21.31 10.39 14.72
CA ALA A 285 20.66 11.43 13.93
C ALA A 285 21.42 11.67 12.61
N VAL A 286 20.70 11.70 11.50
CA VAL A 286 21.24 11.99 10.17
C VAL A 286 20.41 13.09 9.53
N GLY A 287 21.09 14.17 9.12
CA GLY A 287 20.47 15.29 8.43
C GLY A 287 20.16 14.93 6.97
N THR A 288 18.89 15.03 6.60
CA THR A 288 18.44 15.11 5.20
C THR A 288 17.39 16.22 5.09
N ASP A 289 17.18 16.75 3.88
CA ASP A 289 16.23 17.86 3.65
C ASP A 289 15.00 17.41 2.84
N CYS A 290 14.59 16.14 2.98
CA CYS A 290 13.42 15.60 2.31
C CYS A 290 12.10 15.96 3.03
N ASN A 291 11.61 17.16 2.80
CA ASN A 291 10.35 17.68 3.39
C ASN A 291 9.05 17.14 2.72
N GLN A 292 9.12 16.02 1.99
CA GLN A 292 7.96 15.46 1.29
C GLN A 292 7.02 14.66 2.21
N GLY A 293 7.50 14.28 3.41
CA GLY A 293 6.75 13.53 4.43
C GLY A 293 6.09 12.27 3.89
N TRP A 294 4.92 11.92 4.44
CA TRP A 294 4.05 10.85 3.95
C TRP A 294 2.58 11.25 4.06
N GLY A 295 1.74 10.70 3.19
CA GLY A 295 0.28 10.84 3.26
C GLY A 295 -0.38 9.76 4.10
N VAL A 296 -1.66 9.53 3.86
CA VAL A 296 -2.48 8.60 4.64
C VAL A 296 -2.39 7.16 4.11
N GLY A 297 -2.25 6.99 2.79
CA GLY A 297 -2.06 5.70 2.16
C GLY A 297 -0.74 5.04 2.58
N ILE A 298 -0.75 3.72 2.74
CA ILE A 298 0.41 2.94 3.24
C ILE A 298 1.67 3.06 2.38
N PHE A 299 1.51 3.45 1.12
CA PHE A 299 2.61 3.62 0.18
C PHE A 299 2.84 5.05 -0.29
N ASP A 300 2.05 6.01 0.20
CA ASP A 300 2.26 7.44 -0.08
C ASP A 300 3.45 7.98 0.73
N LEU A 301 4.65 7.48 0.40
CA LEU A 301 5.90 7.75 1.09
C LEU A 301 6.74 8.72 0.27
N GLY A 302 7.11 9.84 0.89
CA GLY A 302 7.99 10.84 0.30
C GLY A 302 9.46 10.47 0.40
N MET A 303 9.83 9.44 1.17
CA MET A 303 11.19 8.92 1.21
C MET A 303 11.23 7.40 1.09
N ARG A 304 12.24 6.87 0.41
CA ARG A 304 12.55 5.44 0.30
C ARG A 304 14.07 5.22 0.41
N PHE A 305 14.47 4.02 0.79
CA PHE A 305 15.86 3.66 1.04
C PHE A 305 16.24 2.42 0.25
N HIS A 306 17.13 2.57 -0.73
CA HIS A 306 17.56 1.48 -1.61
C HIS A 306 18.96 1.79 -2.15
N ASP A 307 19.78 0.77 -2.32
CA ASP A 307 21.11 0.90 -2.93
C ASP A 307 20.94 1.18 -4.43
N ILE A 308 21.10 2.44 -4.85
CA ILE A 308 20.92 2.83 -6.26
C ILE A 308 22.25 2.91 -7.01
N ASP A 309 23.39 2.91 -6.31
CA ASP A 309 24.70 2.99 -6.96
C ASP A 309 25.54 1.71 -6.89
N GLY A 310 25.09 0.73 -6.11
CA GLY A 310 25.60 -0.63 -6.05
C GLY A 310 26.74 -0.80 -5.06
N ASP A 311 26.85 0.06 -4.06
CA ASP A 311 27.92 -0.02 -3.05
C ASP A 311 27.57 -0.84 -1.80
N GLY A 312 26.38 -1.45 -1.78
CA GLY A 312 25.84 -2.24 -0.68
C GLY A 312 25.17 -1.43 0.42
N ARG A 313 25.15 -0.10 0.34
CA ARG A 313 24.46 0.78 1.29
C ARG A 313 23.19 1.34 0.68
N ALA A 314 22.13 1.40 1.46
CA ALA A 314 20.89 2.01 1.05
C ALA A 314 21.03 3.53 0.96
N ASP A 315 20.65 4.08 -0.19
CA ASP A 315 20.64 5.51 -0.48
C ASP A 315 19.29 6.16 -0.15
N ALA A 316 19.30 7.45 0.17
CA ALA A 316 18.08 8.17 0.56
C ALA A 316 17.40 8.83 -0.65
N LEU A 317 16.23 8.32 -1.03
CA LEU A 317 15.46 8.76 -2.20
C LEU A 317 14.26 9.61 -1.77
N CYS A 318 14.29 10.89 -2.09
CA CYS A 318 13.20 11.84 -1.85
C CYS A 318 12.27 11.96 -3.07
N ILE A 319 11.00 11.60 -2.89
CA ILE A 319 10.01 11.44 -3.96
C ILE A 319 8.89 12.47 -3.81
N LYS A 320 8.76 13.34 -4.81
CA LYS A 320 7.65 14.29 -4.89
C LYS A 320 6.35 13.60 -5.27
N LYS A 321 5.20 14.21 -4.99
CA LYS A 321 3.87 13.65 -5.32
C LYS A 321 3.69 13.25 -6.79
N ASN A 322 4.36 13.95 -7.71
CA ASN A 322 4.34 13.65 -9.16
C ASN A 322 5.38 12.61 -9.60
N GLY A 323 6.11 11.99 -8.66
CA GLY A 323 7.10 10.96 -8.95
C GLY A 323 8.49 11.49 -9.36
N ARG A 324 8.75 12.80 -9.30
CA ARG A 324 10.13 13.32 -9.44
C ARG A 324 10.95 12.87 -8.23
N ILE A 325 12.13 12.29 -8.48
CA ILE A 325 13.02 11.76 -7.45
C ILE A 325 14.31 12.57 -7.39
N THR A 326 14.64 13.02 -6.19
CA THR A 326 15.94 13.59 -5.83
C THR A 326 16.54 12.78 -4.68
N GLY A 327 17.83 12.87 -4.39
CA GLY A 327 18.33 12.11 -3.24
C GLY A 327 19.81 12.28 -2.93
N TRP A 328 20.25 11.45 -1.99
CA TRP A 328 21.61 11.41 -1.47
C TRP A 328 22.13 9.98 -1.51
N LEU A 329 23.38 9.82 -1.93
CA LEU A 329 24.11 8.58 -1.80
C LEU A 329 24.63 8.45 -0.37
N ASN A 330 24.45 7.29 0.24
CA ASN A 330 24.91 6.99 1.59
C ASN A 330 26.30 6.39 1.55
N LYS A 331 27.32 7.24 1.48
CA LYS A 331 28.71 6.81 1.48
C LYS A 331 29.22 6.53 2.88
N ALA A 332 30.26 5.71 2.98
CA ALA A 332 30.90 5.39 4.26
C ALA A 332 31.39 6.64 5.04
N ASN A 333 31.65 7.75 4.35
CA ASN A 333 32.05 9.04 4.92
C ASN A 333 30.90 10.05 5.08
N GLY A 334 29.66 9.68 4.77
CA GLY A 334 28.47 10.52 4.92
C GLY A 334 27.59 10.60 3.67
N LEU A 335 26.54 11.42 3.75
CA LEU A 335 25.59 11.60 2.65
C LEU A 335 26.14 12.54 1.58
N GLU A 336 26.04 12.13 0.31
CA GLU A 336 26.39 12.92 -0.87
C GLU A 336 25.14 13.23 -1.69
N SER A 337 24.75 14.51 -1.81
CA SER A 337 23.61 14.90 -2.65
C SER A 337 23.93 14.71 -4.13
N VAL A 338 23.13 13.91 -4.83
CA VAL A 338 23.24 13.67 -6.28
C VAL A 338 22.14 14.36 -7.11
N GLY A 339 21.41 15.27 -6.48
CA GLY A 339 20.40 16.07 -7.17
C GLY A 339 19.25 15.20 -7.69
N GLN A 340 18.88 15.37 -8.97
CA GLN A 340 17.74 14.67 -9.57
C GLN A 340 18.14 13.28 -10.08
N ILE A 341 17.86 12.26 -9.28
CA ILE A 341 18.06 10.85 -9.63
C ILE A 341 17.18 10.43 -10.81
N LYS A 342 15.94 10.92 -10.85
CA LYS A 342 14.99 10.64 -11.94
C LYS A 342 13.98 11.76 -12.14
N PHE A 343 13.78 12.19 -13.38
CA PHE A 343 12.69 13.11 -13.74
C PHE A 343 11.31 12.45 -13.58
N SER A 344 10.29 13.26 -13.31
CA SER A 344 8.90 12.79 -13.14
C SER A 344 8.34 12.19 -14.44
N GLU A 345 7.86 10.96 -14.36
CA GLU A 345 7.05 10.30 -15.41
C GLU A 345 5.55 10.67 -15.30
N GLY A 346 5.17 11.52 -14.34
CA GLY A 346 3.77 11.86 -14.09
C GLY A 346 3.00 10.75 -13.38
N TRP A 347 3.70 9.94 -12.57
CA TRP A 347 3.09 8.92 -11.75
C TRP A 347 2.90 9.41 -10.32
N ASP A 348 1.86 8.90 -9.69
CA ASP A 348 1.69 9.05 -8.25
C ASP A 348 2.84 8.33 -7.53
N ARG A 349 3.51 9.00 -6.60
CA ARG A 349 4.61 8.40 -5.83
C ARG A 349 4.19 7.14 -5.06
N ALA A 350 2.90 7.02 -4.72
CA ALA A 350 2.36 5.82 -4.08
C ALA A 350 2.51 4.55 -4.94
N ASN A 351 2.73 4.69 -6.25
CA ASN A 351 2.92 3.60 -7.20
C ASN A 351 4.39 3.37 -7.58
N ILE A 352 5.32 4.15 -7.03
CA ILE A 352 6.76 3.97 -7.29
C ILE A 352 7.36 3.08 -6.21
N ARG A 353 8.10 2.05 -6.63
CA ARG A 353 8.87 1.14 -5.78
C ARG A 353 10.29 1.01 -6.34
N PHE A 354 11.17 0.40 -5.55
CA PHE A 354 12.51 0.04 -5.99
C PHE A 354 12.85 -1.35 -5.49
N ALA A 355 13.52 -2.12 -6.33
CA ALA A 355 14.14 -3.39 -6.00
C ALA A 355 15.09 -3.78 -7.15
N ASP A 356 16.10 -4.58 -6.89
CA ASP A 356 16.97 -5.10 -7.96
C ASP A 356 16.25 -6.24 -8.67
N VAL A 357 15.77 -6.02 -9.90
CA VAL A 357 15.00 -7.03 -10.66
C VAL A 357 15.94 -7.94 -11.44
N GLU A 358 17.05 -7.39 -11.93
CA GLU A 358 17.96 -8.05 -12.86
C GLU A 358 19.28 -8.51 -12.18
N ALA A 359 19.38 -8.45 -10.84
CA ALA A 359 20.58 -8.79 -10.05
C ALA A 359 21.83 -7.98 -10.43
N SER A 360 21.64 -6.70 -10.73
CA SER A 360 22.73 -5.80 -11.09
C SER A 360 23.55 -5.31 -9.90
N GLY A 361 23.09 -5.58 -8.67
CA GLY A 361 23.55 -4.98 -7.43
C GLY A 361 22.95 -3.59 -7.18
N ARG A 362 22.22 -3.03 -8.14
CA ARG A 362 21.56 -1.72 -8.03
C ARG A 362 20.06 -1.89 -8.06
N ALA A 363 19.37 -1.13 -7.23
CA ALA A 363 17.92 -1.08 -7.25
C ALA A 363 17.41 -0.42 -8.54
N ASP A 364 16.47 -1.11 -9.19
CA ASP A 364 15.73 -0.60 -10.34
C ASP A 364 14.53 0.24 -9.89
N LEU A 365 14.05 1.11 -10.77
CA LEU A 365 12.83 1.87 -10.53
C LEU A 365 11.64 1.11 -11.08
N LEU A 366 10.64 0.93 -10.23
CA LEU A 366 9.46 0.12 -10.52
C LEU A 366 8.21 0.99 -10.45
N HIS A 367 7.40 0.97 -11.49
CA HIS A 367 6.05 1.53 -11.46
C HIS A 367 5.03 0.40 -11.36
N VAL A 368 4.37 0.31 -10.21
CA VAL A 368 3.35 -0.70 -9.90
C VAL A 368 1.98 -0.15 -10.25
N ASP A 369 1.32 -0.72 -11.23
CA ASP A 369 -0.04 -0.31 -11.60
C ASP A 369 -1.01 -0.54 -10.44
N LYS A 370 -1.68 0.53 -10.00
CA LYS A 370 -2.53 0.45 -8.81
C LYS A 370 -3.73 -0.48 -8.97
N TYR A 371 -4.22 -0.67 -10.20
CA TYR A 371 -5.43 -1.45 -10.47
C TYR A 371 -5.12 -2.93 -10.65
N THR A 372 -3.96 -3.28 -11.20
CA THR A 372 -3.66 -4.63 -11.68
C THR A 372 -2.41 -5.24 -11.06
N GLY A 373 -1.56 -4.41 -10.43
CA GLY A 373 -0.28 -4.82 -9.85
C GLY A 373 0.79 -5.19 -10.87
N ALA A 374 0.53 -4.98 -12.16
CA ALA A 374 1.55 -5.07 -13.19
C ALA A 374 2.70 -4.11 -12.86
N VAL A 375 3.94 -4.53 -13.10
CA VAL A 375 5.12 -3.72 -12.78
C VAL A 375 5.90 -3.41 -14.03
N ASP A 376 5.91 -2.13 -14.39
CA ASP A 376 6.83 -1.58 -15.38
C ASP A 376 8.19 -1.33 -14.74
N VAL A 377 9.24 -1.88 -15.35
CA VAL A 377 10.61 -1.84 -14.84
C VAL A 377 11.47 -0.87 -15.63
N PHE A 378 12.26 -0.08 -14.91
CA PHE A 378 13.28 0.82 -15.43
C PHE A 378 14.63 0.40 -14.84
N THR A 379 15.43 -0.27 -15.65
CA THR A 379 16.75 -0.76 -15.25
C THR A 379 17.66 0.41 -14.90
N ASN A 380 18.33 0.31 -13.77
CA ASN A 380 19.33 1.27 -13.32
C ASN A 380 20.72 0.96 -13.91
N ASN A 381 21.17 1.78 -14.85
CA ASN A 381 22.48 1.64 -15.50
C ASN A 381 23.60 2.42 -14.75
N GLY A 382 23.34 2.84 -13.51
CA GLY A 382 24.28 3.52 -12.64
C GLY A 382 24.28 5.05 -12.76
N HIS A 383 25.17 5.68 -11.99
CA HIS A 383 25.33 7.12 -11.86
C HIS A 383 25.98 7.74 -13.12
N LYS A 384 25.22 7.71 -14.21
CA LYS A 384 25.58 8.25 -15.53
C LYS A 384 24.47 9.17 -15.99
N ALA A 385 24.77 10.47 -16.08
CA ALA A 385 23.76 11.46 -16.41
C ALA A 385 23.07 11.16 -17.76
N GLN A 386 21.73 11.12 -17.77
CA GLN A 386 20.91 10.81 -18.94
C GLN A 386 19.58 11.55 -18.88
N GLY A 387 19.22 12.27 -19.94
CA GLY A 387 17.88 12.85 -20.09
C GLY A 387 17.46 13.79 -18.95
N GLY A 388 18.40 14.54 -18.37
CA GLY A 388 18.15 15.41 -17.23
C GLY A 388 18.11 14.72 -15.86
N SER A 389 18.39 13.42 -15.81
CA SER A 389 18.60 12.66 -14.56
C SER A 389 20.10 12.46 -14.31
N SER A 390 20.53 12.38 -13.06
CA SER A 390 21.91 12.02 -12.70
C SER A 390 22.22 10.54 -12.94
N PHE A 391 21.19 9.68 -12.94
CA PHE A 391 21.29 8.25 -13.25
C PHE A 391 20.74 7.93 -14.65
N SER A 392 21.24 6.85 -15.23
CA SER A 392 20.81 6.36 -16.55
C SER A 392 19.79 5.24 -16.39
N TRP A 393 18.64 5.36 -17.03
CA TRP A 393 17.50 4.46 -16.87
C TRP A 393 17.04 3.87 -18.19
N THR A 394 16.90 2.54 -18.26
CA THR A 394 16.39 1.85 -19.45
C THR A 394 14.98 1.33 -19.18
N LYS A 395 13.97 1.84 -19.89
CA LYS A 395 12.61 1.30 -19.77
C LYS A 395 12.55 -0.10 -20.39
N ARG A 396 12.34 -1.13 -19.55
CA ARG A 396 12.17 -2.52 -19.98
C ARG A 396 10.71 -2.84 -20.33
N GLY A 397 9.78 -2.08 -19.77
CA GLY A 397 8.34 -2.34 -19.89
C GLY A 397 7.86 -3.24 -18.76
N THR A 398 6.71 -3.88 -18.96
CA THR A 398 6.09 -4.71 -17.93
C THR A 398 6.81 -6.05 -17.81
N LEU A 399 7.48 -6.30 -16.68
CA LEU A 399 8.18 -7.57 -16.41
C LEU A 399 7.46 -8.45 -15.39
N TYR A 400 6.58 -7.85 -14.57
CA TYR A 400 5.70 -8.61 -13.69
C TYR A 400 4.26 -8.45 -14.15
N ASN A 401 3.62 -9.58 -14.41
CA ASN A 401 2.24 -9.62 -14.91
C ASN A 401 1.23 -9.16 -13.84
N PRO A 402 0.02 -8.71 -14.25
CA PRO A 402 -1.11 -8.48 -13.36
C PRO A 402 -1.43 -9.69 -12.47
N ILE A 403 -1.59 -9.48 -11.16
CA ILE A 403 -2.01 -10.54 -10.21
C ILE A 403 -3.11 -10.02 -9.28
N ASP A 404 -2.89 -8.85 -8.69
CA ASP A 404 -3.78 -8.19 -7.74
C ASP A 404 -3.50 -6.68 -7.81
N ARG A 405 -4.36 -5.84 -7.25
CA ARG A 405 -4.12 -4.39 -7.16
C ARG A 405 -2.75 -4.08 -6.54
N GLY A 406 -2.10 -3.02 -7.02
CA GLY A 406 -0.70 -2.72 -6.70
C GLY A 406 -0.38 -2.60 -5.20
N GLU A 407 -1.35 -2.19 -4.38
CA GLU A 407 -1.20 -2.11 -2.92
C GLU A 407 -1.07 -3.48 -2.21
N ASN A 408 -1.35 -4.58 -2.91
CA ASN A 408 -1.20 -5.93 -2.40
C ASN A 408 0.11 -6.59 -2.88
N MET A 409 0.93 -5.87 -3.63
CA MET A 409 2.15 -6.37 -4.25
C MET A 409 3.39 -5.86 -3.51
N HIS A 410 4.26 -6.79 -3.10
CA HIS A 410 5.55 -6.51 -2.48
C HIS A 410 6.67 -7.09 -3.35
N LEU A 411 7.82 -6.41 -3.38
CA LEU A 411 9.00 -6.81 -4.15
C LEU A 411 10.10 -7.11 -3.14
N THR A 412 10.58 -8.36 -3.11
CA THR A 412 11.41 -8.89 -2.02
C THR A 412 12.46 -9.85 -2.56
N ASN A 413 13.66 -9.92 -2.00
CA ASN A 413 14.65 -10.97 -2.32
C ASN A 413 14.43 -12.21 -1.43
N GLN A 414 13.29 -12.89 -1.58
CA GLN A 414 13.01 -14.10 -0.80
C GLN A 414 13.88 -15.28 -1.26
N GLY A 415 14.29 -15.31 -2.52
CA GLY A 415 15.01 -16.44 -3.12
C GLY A 415 16.49 -16.45 -2.77
N GLY A 416 17.00 -15.34 -2.23
CA GLY A 416 18.40 -15.18 -1.84
C GLY A 416 19.34 -15.05 -3.02
N LYS A 417 18.84 -14.51 -4.14
CA LYS A 417 19.57 -14.41 -5.41
C LYS A 417 19.95 -12.97 -5.77
N GLY A 418 19.66 -12.02 -4.88
CA GLY A 418 19.83 -10.60 -5.18
C GLY A 418 18.81 -10.07 -6.20
N ARG A 419 17.77 -10.87 -6.50
CA ARG A 419 16.68 -10.48 -7.42
C ARG A 419 15.38 -10.35 -6.66
N ALA A 420 14.58 -9.37 -7.07
CA ALA A 420 13.26 -9.14 -6.55
C ALA A 420 12.31 -10.23 -7.03
N ASP A 421 11.83 -11.04 -6.10
CA ASP A 421 10.63 -11.85 -6.22
C ASP A 421 9.40 -10.99 -5.97
N LEU A 422 8.27 -11.41 -6.52
CA LEU A 422 6.99 -10.74 -6.31
C LEU A 422 6.16 -11.50 -5.28
N VAL A 423 5.69 -10.80 -4.26
CA VAL A 423 4.88 -11.35 -3.18
C VAL A 423 3.52 -10.66 -3.20
N LYS A 424 2.47 -11.41 -3.54
CA LYS A 424 1.09 -10.94 -3.44
C LYS A 424 0.57 -11.26 -2.05
N VAL A 425 -0.03 -10.28 -1.36
CA VAL A 425 -0.58 -10.45 -0.01
C VAL A 425 -2.08 -10.14 0.00
N ASP A 426 -2.89 -11.07 0.51
CA ASP A 426 -4.28 -10.78 0.82
C ASP A 426 -4.37 -9.86 2.04
N PRO A 427 -4.93 -8.64 1.91
CA PRO A 427 -4.81 -7.64 2.95
C PRO A 427 -5.61 -8.00 4.21
N GLN A 428 -6.69 -8.78 4.07
CA GLN A 428 -7.58 -9.14 5.18
C GLN A 428 -6.99 -10.25 6.05
N THR A 429 -6.44 -11.28 5.40
CA THR A 429 -5.98 -12.51 6.07
C THR A 429 -4.47 -12.54 6.30
N ASN A 430 -3.73 -11.62 5.67
CA ASN A 430 -2.27 -11.61 5.63
C ASN A 430 -1.65 -12.87 4.99
N LYS A 431 -2.43 -13.62 4.22
CA LYS A 431 -1.89 -14.76 3.44
C LYS A 431 -1.11 -14.22 2.26
N ALA A 432 0.06 -14.77 2.01
CA ALA A 432 0.91 -14.37 0.90
C ALA A 432 1.18 -15.51 -0.10
N TRP A 433 1.42 -15.13 -1.34
CA TRP A 433 1.83 -15.99 -2.45
C TRP A 433 3.09 -15.40 -3.07
N THR A 434 4.12 -16.23 -3.23
CA THR A 434 5.42 -15.80 -3.76
C THR A 434 5.58 -16.29 -5.18
N TYR A 435 5.93 -15.37 -6.07
CA TYR A 435 6.22 -15.60 -7.47
C TYR A 435 7.70 -15.33 -7.67
N TRP A 436 8.45 -16.42 -7.83
CA TRP A 436 9.90 -16.40 -7.90
C TRP A 436 10.38 -15.79 -9.21
N ASN A 437 11.28 -14.82 -9.13
CA ASN A 437 11.98 -14.28 -10.28
C ASN A 437 13.14 -15.22 -10.66
N ARG A 438 12.85 -16.10 -11.63
CA ARG A 438 13.76 -17.13 -12.14
C ARG A 438 14.15 -16.82 -13.57
N CYS A 439 15.39 -17.10 -13.93
CA CYS A 439 15.79 -17.18 -15.33
C CYS A 439 15.18 -18.46 -15.95
N SER A 440 14.69 -18.39 -17.18
CA SER A 440 14.41 -19.58 -17.99
C SER A 440 15.75 -20.26 -18.30
N SER A 441 15.89 -21.54 -17.93
CA SER A 441 16.99 -22.36 -18.43
C SER A 441 16.66 -22.80 -19.85
N THR A 442 17.17 -22.11 -20.85
CA THR A 442 17.20 -22.64 -22.23
C THR A 442 18.65 -22.83 -22.66
N GLY A 443 19.13 -24.06 -22.47
CA GLY A 443 20.46 -24.47 -22.90
C GLY A 443 20.83 -25.90 -22.54
N GLY A 444 20.14 -26.88 -23.14
CA GLY A 444 20.66 -28.25 -23.33
C GLY A 444 20.46 -29.24 -22.18
N GLU A 445 19.28 -29.84 -22.09
CA GLU A 445 19.07 -31.30 -22.07
C GLU A 445 17.57 -31.58 -21.92
N ASP A 446 17.08 -32.53 -22.69
CA ASP A 446 15.67 -32.82 -22.92
C ASP A 446 14.87 -33.05 -21.64
N SER A 447 14.04 -32.08 -21.26
CA SER A 447 12.80 -32.36 -20.55
C SER A 447 11.65 -31.87 -21.44
N PRO A 448 10.75 -32.77 -21.87
CA PRO A 448 9.72 -32.42 -22.85
C PRO A 448 8.80 -31.34 -22.26
N PRO A 449 8.16 -30.51 -23.12
CA PRO A 449 7.12 -29.59 -22.67
C PRO A 449 6.11 -30.42 -21.89
N THR A 450 5.76 -29.96 -20.69
CA THR A 450 4.73 -30.60 -19.87
C THR A 450 3.51 -30.81 -20.75
N ASN A 451 3.22 -32.07 -21.08
CA ASN A 451 2.13 -32.46 -21.96
C ASN A 451 0.83 -31.83 -21.44
N ASP A 452 0.12 -31.14 -22.35
CA ASP A 452 -1.27 -30.76 -22.20
C ASP A 452 -2.09 -31.99 -21.77
N PRO A 453 -2.67 -32.03 -20.55
CA PRO A 453 -3.40 -33.19 -20.07
C PRO A 453 -4.77 -33.36 -20.73
N GLY A 454 -5.13 -32.55 -21.74
CA GLY A 454 -6.28 -32.80 -22.60
C GLY A 454 -7.61 -32.77 -21.83
N LEU A 455 -7.85 -31.71 -21.06
CA LEU A 455 -9.16 -31.53 -20.41
C LEU A 455 -10.21 -30.95 -21.39
N PRO A 456 -11.49 -31.33 -21.27
CA PRO A 456 -12.52 -30.96 -22.23
C PRO A 456 -12.74 -29.45 -22.26
N LYS A 457 -12.74 -28.86 -23.45
CA LYS A 457 -13.20 -27.48 -23.66
C LYS A 457 -14.73 -27.44 -23.55
N THR A 458 -15.26 -26.81 -22.52
CA THR A 458 -16.67 -26.41 -22.45
C THR A 458 -16.82 -25.01 -21.89
N GLY A 459 -17.51 -24.15 -22.65
CA GLY A 459 -17.79 -22.77 -22.26
C GLY A 459 -18.86 -22.63 -21.17
N GLY A 460 -19.02 -21.38 -20.73
CA GLY A 460 -20.20 -20.90 -20.02
C GLY A 460 -20.15 -21.02 -18.50
N GLY A 461 -19.74 -19.94 -17.85
CA GLY A 461 -20.22 -19.46 -16.54
C GLY A 461 -20.09 -20.38 -15.32
N SER A 462 -19.13 -20.06 -14.43
CA SER A 462 -19.33 -19.90 -12.97
C SER A 462 -18.01 -19.51 -12.32
N VAL A 463 -18.13 -18.94 -11.13
CA VAL A 463 -17.10 -18.20 -10.37
C VAL A 463 -16.20 -19.17 -9.60
N GLY A 464 -14.88 -18.96 -9.65
CA GLY A 464 -13.88 -19.69 -8.87
C GLY A 464 -13.23 -20.84 -9.66
N ASP A 465 -11.90 -20.86 -9.64
CA ASP A 465 -11.02 -21.80 -10.36
C ASP A 465 -10.96 -21.59 -11.88
N ASP A 466 -10.12 -20.63 -12.28
CA ASP A 466 -9.36 -20.62 -13.56
C ASP A 466 -8.50 -19.34 -13.59
N ILE A 467 -7.32 -19.38 -12.96
CA ILE A 467 -6.24 -18.45 -13.31
C ILE A 467 -5.33 -19.22 -14.27
N PRO A 468 -5.25 -18.85 -15.56
CA PRO A 468 -4.34 -19.51 -16.49
C PRO A 468 -2.91 -19.37 -15.98
N ILE A 469 -2.11 -20.43 -16.14
CA ILE A 469 -0.66 -20.32 -16.10
C ILE A 469 -0.29 -19.40 -17.27
N ILE A 470 -0.04 -18.13 -16.98
CA ILE A 470 0.38 -17.14 -17.96
C ILE A 470 1.91 -17.24 -18.04
N ASP A 471 2.41 -17.80 -19.13
CA ASP A 471 3.80 -17.61 -19.54
C ASP A 471 4.10 -16.12 -19.58
N LEU A 472 5.17 -15.70 -18.90
CA LEU A 472 5.69 -14.35 -18.99
C LEU A 472 5.93 -14.04 -20.47
N PRO A 473 5.44 -12.91 -21.03
CA PRO A 473 5.75 -12.54 -22.40
C PRO A 473 7.27 -12.46 -22.55
N GLY A 474 7.82 -13.20 -23.53
CA GLY A 474 9.25 -13.43 -23.75
C GLY A 474 10.09 -12.21 -24.13
N ASN A 475 10.07 -11.17 -23.29
CA ASN A 475 10.93 -9.98 -23.39
C ASN A 475 11.74 -9.72 -22.10
N GLY A 476 11.81 -10.71 -21.21
CA GLY A 476 12.65 -10.71 -20.01
C GLY A 476 13.84 -11.69 -20.07
N GLU A 477 14.17 -12.24 -21.23
CA GLU A 477 15.31 -13.17 -21.35
C GLU A 477 16.62 -12.36 -21.41
N ASP A 478 17.28 -12.22 -20.26
CA ASP A 478 18.70 -11.89 -20.20
C ASP A 478 19.50 -13.19 -20.36
N HIS A 479 20.20 -13.31 -21.49
CA HIS A 479 21.05 -14.46 -21.83
C HIS A 479 22.52 -14.25 -21.41
N SER A 480 22.84 -13.24 -20.59
CA SER A 480 24.22 -13.04 -20.14
C SER A 480 24.63 -14.12 -19.13
N GLY A 481 25.67 -14.88 -19.50
CA GLY A 481 26.18 -16.05 -18.77
C GLY A 481 26.82 -15.76 -17.41
N GLU A 482 26.62 -14.59 -16.82
CA GLU A 482 27.15 -14.23 -15.49
C GLU A 482 26.09 -14.33 -14.37
N VAL A 483 24.79 -14.47 -14.70
CA VAL A 483 23.68 -14.32 -13.73
C VAL A 483 22.99 -15.65 -13.34
N CYS A 484 23.28 -16.77 -14.03
CA CYS A 484 22.40 -17.96 -14.04
C CYS A 484 22.88 -19.21 -13.28
N ASP A 485 24.09 -19.24 -12.72
CA ASP A 485 24.79 -20.51 -12.43
C ASP A 485 24.43 -21.27 -11.12
N ARG A 486 23.27 -21.06 -10.49
CA ARG A 486 22.87 -21.86 -9.30
C ARG A 486 21.37 -22.17 -9.24
N THR A 487 20.99 -23.34 -9.75
CA THR A 487 19.64 -23.94 -9.71
C THR A 487 19.29 -24.52 -8.34
N TYR A 488 18.05 -24.25 -7.88
CA TYR A 488 17.37 -25.04 -6.85
C TYR A 488 16.35 -25.95 -7.56
N GLN A 489 16.45 -27.26 -7.37
CA GLN A 489 15.52 -28.24 -7.92
C GLN A 489 14.28 -28.37 -7.03
N THR A 490 13.12 -27.83 -7.45
CA THR A 490 11.83 -28.36 -6.99
C THR A 490 10.82 -28.36 -8.14
N ASN A 491 10.31 -29.56 -8.48
CA ASN A 491 9.51 -29.83 -9.68
C ASN A 491 7.99 -29.77 -9.42
N SER A 492 7.53 -28.98 -8.46
CA SER A 492 6.10 -28.91 -8.12
C SER A 492 5.64 -27.46 -8.02
N THR A 493 4.85 -27.05 -9.02
CA THR A 493 4.14 -25.77 -9.06
C THR A 493 3.17 -25.66 -7.88
N ASP A 494 2.47 -26.74 -7.51
CA ASP A 494 1.49 -26.77 -6.41
C ASP A 494 2.08 -26.42 -5.04
N VAL A 495 3.36 -26.70 -4.80
CA VAL A 495 4.06 -26.35 -3.56
C VAL A 495 4.46 -24.87 -3.51
N MET A 496 4.49 -24.16 -4.65
CA MET A 496 4.85 -22.74 -4.71
C MET A 496 3.73 -21.79 -4.26
N HIS A 497 2.51 -22.29 -4.09
CA HIS A 497 1.32 -21.46 -3.88
C HIS A 497 0.93 -21.24 -2.40
N LYS A 498 1.58 -21.85 -1.39
CA LYS A 498 1.06 -21.86 0.00
C LYS A 498 2.08 -21.65 1.13
N THR A 499 3.15 -20.88 0.90
CA THR A 499 4.22 -20.69 1.91
C THR A 499 3.75 -20.10 3.24
N TRP A 500 2.72 -19.25 3.20
CA TRP A 500 2.32 -18.46 4.37
C TRP A 500 1.27 -19.10 5.28
N LYS A 501 0.41 -19.97 4.75
CA LYS A 501 -0.60 -20.67 5.56
C LYS A 501 0.03 -21.82 6.35
N ASP A 502 0.91 -22.57 5.69
CA ASP A 502 1.48 -23.79 6.26
C ASP A 502 2.69 -23.49 7.17
N SER A 503 3.20 -22.24 7.18
CA SER A 503 4.17 -21.76 8.17
C SER A 503 3.54 -21.23 9.46
N GLY A 504 2.20 -21.17 9.59
CA GLY A 504 1.54 -20.63 10.78
C GLY A 504 1.67 -19.11 10.97
N SER A 505 2.37 -18.41 10.07
CA SER A 505 2.53 -16.95 10.07
C SER A 505 1.19 -16.20 9.95
N ALA A 506 0.21 -16.82 9.29
CA ALA A 506 -1.16 -16.29 9.16
C ALA A 506 -2.04 -16.53 10.41
N ASP A 507 -1.65 -17.39 11.35
CA ASP A 507 -2.47 -17.79 12.52
C ASP A 507 -2.13 -16.99 13.78
N TRP A 508 -1.10 -16.13 13.72
CA TRP A 508 -0.65 -15.29 14.84
C TRP A 508 -1.66 -14.23 15.28
N TRP A 509 -2.68 -14.00 14.46
CA TRP A 509 -3.63 -12.91 14.60
C TRP A 509 -4.94 -13.31 15.29
N ASP A 510 -5.10 -14.59 15.62
CA ASP A 510 -6.31 -15.15 16.23
C ASP A 510 -6.09 -15.46 17.74
N LYS A 511 -5.05 -14.87 18.35
CA LYS A 511 -4.75 -14.96 19.79
C LYS A 511 -4.87 -13.61 20.48
#